data_AF-A0A1C6DPN8-F1
#
_entry.id   AF-A0A1C6DPN8-F1
#
_cell.length_a   1.000
_cell.length_b   1.000
_cell.length_c   1.000
_cell.angle_alpha   90.00
_cell.angle_beta   90.00
_cell.angle_gamma   90.00
#
_symmetry.space_group_name_H-M   'P 1'
#
loop_
_entity.id
_entity.type
_entity.pdbx_description
1 polymer ?
#
loop_
_entity_poly.entity_id
_entity_poly.type
_entity_poly.pdbx_seq_one_letter_code
_entity_poly.pdbx_strand_id
1 'polypeptide(L)'
;MNNKIKKIISALVISCTIVGQVAVPTVADAYTKSSTAKTTYSTKATSVSKAKSVSKIKSQINSTYRKAKSISGRSNFAHQCSLYVYSQLRALKIYQVPDTYWNGSGWYYNLRSGAKTSTGYTQKKYSGKTCLKKLVNANGGKDVYNVVVSFPKSYRSSSSVGHVLFIHAIKDGKVYYSDNYRYNGKPEGSVIIKSVNEFTSYFSSNYGGINGAVHFKK
;
A
#
# COMPACT_ATOMS: atom_id res chain seq x y z
N MET A 1 -65.35 -35.07 -0.57
CA MET A 1 -65.19 -36.37 -1.26
C MET A 1 -63.74 -36.54 -1.65
N ASN A 2 -63.09 -37.59 -1.10
CA ASN A 2 -62.05 -38.46 -1.67
C ASN A 2 -60.93 -37.87 -2.53
N ASN A 3 -59.67 -38.27 -2.45
CA ASN A 3 -58.87 -39.17 -1.60
C ASN A 3 -57.50 -39.21 -2.30
N LYS A 4 -56.40 -39.35 -1.54
CA LYS A 4 -55.25 -40.27 -1.77
C LYS A 4 -54.01 -39.74 -1.00
N ILE A 5 -53.56 -40.36 0.11
CA ILE A 5 -52.78 -41.62 0.20
C ILE A 5 -51.36 -41.37 -0.39
N LYS A 6 -50.20 -41.48 0.30
CA LYS A 6 -49.69 -42.50 1.25
C LYS A 6 -48.30 -42.06 1.81
N LYS A 7 -48.05 -42.34 3.12
CA LYS A 7 -46.90 -43.07 3.73
C LYS A 7 -45.43 -42.55 3.57
N ILE A 8 -44.46 -42.65 4.51
CA ILE A 8 -44.35 -43.07 5.95
C ILE A 8 -42.84 -43.03 6.38
N ILE A 9 -42.53 -42.88 7.70
CA ILE A 9 -41.35 -43.42 8.48
C ILE A 9 -39.97 -42.73 8.28
N SER A 10 -39.06 -42.45 9.26
CA SER A 10 -38.78 -42.83 10.68
C SER A 10 -37.97 -41.69 11.34
N ALA A 11 -38.29 -41.21 12.56
CA ALA A 11 -37.79 -41.66 13.88
C ALA A 11 -36.27 -41.52 14.14
N LEU A 12 -35.86 -40.61 15.03
CA LEU A 12 -35.07 -40.95 16.23
C LEU A 12 -35.05 -39.77 17.22
N VAL A 13 -35.61 -40.01 18.42
CA VAL A 13 -35.44 -39.18 19.61
C VAL A 13 -34.22 -39.71 20.35
N ILE A 14 -33.24 -38.86 20.64
CA ILE A 14 -32.30 -39.08 21.74
C ILE A 14 -32.18 -37.77 22.51
N SER A 15 -32.85 -37.75 23.65
CA SER A 15 -32.65 -36.83 24.76
C SER A 15 -31.24 -36.96 25.33
N CYS A 16 -30.57 -35.84 25.61
CA CYS A 16 -29.57 -35.80 26.66
C CYS A 16 -29.48 -34.39 27.25
N THR A 17 -30.19 -34.20 28.36
CA THR A 17 -29.96 -33.12 29.33
C THR A 17 -28.58 -33.30 29.95
N ILE A 18 -27.69 -32.32 29.77
CA ILE A 18 -26.53 -32.17 30.64
C ILE A 18 -26.84 -31.06 31.63
N VAL A 19 -27.20 -31.48 32.85
CA VAL A 19 -27.12 -30.67 34.06
C VAL A 19 -25.66 -30.67 34.47
N GLY A 20 -24.99 -29.52 34.33
CA GLY A 20 -23.66 -29.28 34.85
C GLY A 20 -23.72 -28.15 35.87
N GLN A 21 -23.65 -28.51 37.15
CA GLN A 21 -23.50 -27.59 38.28
C GLN A 21 -22.34 -26.63 38.04
N VAL A 22 -22.61 -25.33 38.13
CA VAL A 22 -21.55 -24.32 38.29
C VAL A 22 -21.38 -24.14 39.80
N ALA A 23 -20.37 -24.81 40.36
CA ALA A 23 -19.94 -24.54 41.72
C ALA A 23 -19.38 -23.11 41.79
N VAL A 24 -19.96 -22.30 42.66
CA VAL A 24 -19.48 -20.97 43.02
C VAL A 24 -18.39 -21.13 44.07
N PRO A 25 -17.14 -20.66 43.85
CA PRO A 25 -16.20 -20.48 44.95
C PRO A 25 -16.41 -19.08 45.55
N THR A 26 -16.59 -19.11 46.86
CA THR A 26 -16.57 -18.02 47.81
C THR A 26 -15.31 -17.15 47.70
N VAL A 27 -15.49 -15.87 48.00
CA VAL A 27 -14.44 -14.85 48.12
C VAL A 27 -13.42 -15.18 49.21
N ALA A 28 -12.14 -14.94 48.91
CA ALA A 28 -11.10 -14.68 49.90
C ALA A 28 -10.10 -13.68 49.31
N ASP A 29 -9.91 -12.56 50.01
CA ASP A 29 -8.97 -11.50 49.69
C ASP A 29 -7.51 -11.96 49.80
N ALA A 30 -6.69 -11.63 48.79
CA ALA A 30 -5.25 -11.42 48.98
C ALA A 30 -4.62 -10.59 47.84
N TYR A 31 -3.90 -9.57 48.28
CA TYR A 31 -3.15 -8.52 47.60
C TYR A 31 -2.11 -8.95 46.53
N THR A 32 -1.99 -8.12 45.48
CA THR A 32 -0.80 -7.79 44.63
C THR A 32 -0.14 -8.85 43.71
N LYS A 33 -0.29 -8.68 42.39
CA LYS A 33 0.75 -8.17 41.44
C LYS A 33 0.27 -8.35 39.99
N SER A 34 0.25 -7.24 39.25
CA SER A 34 0.01 -7.19 37.80
C SER A 34 1.03 -8.05 37.06
N SER A 35 0.58 -9.10 36.37
CA SER A 35 1.37 -9.82 35.37
C SER A 35 0.72 -9.67 34.00
N THR A 36 1.46 -9.05 33.08
CA THR A 36 1.09 -8.86 31.67
C THR A 36 0.92 -10.21 30.98
N ALA A 37 -0.33 -10.54 30.61
CA ALA A 37 -0.66 -11.72 29.83
C ALA A 37 -0.05 -11.64 28.42
N LYS A 38 0.90 -12.54 28.14
CA LYS A 38 1.51 -12.73 26.82
C LYS A 38 0.54 -13.56 25.96
N THR A 39 -0.23 -12.89 25.10
CA THR A 39 -1.13 -13.57 24.16
C THR A 39 -0.33 -14.10 22.97
N THR A 40 -0.13 -15.41 22.90
CA THR A 40 0.48 -16.09 21.75
C THR A 40 -0.58 -16.32 20.68
N TYR A 41 -0.54 -15.51 19.62
CA TYR A 41 -1.34 -15.74 18.42
C TYR A 41 -0.61 -16.68 17.47
N SER A 42 -1.05 -17.93 17.40
CA SER A 42 -0.68 -18.86 16.34
C SER A 42 -1.15 -18.29 15.00
N THR A 43 -0.22 -17.92 14.14
CA THR A 43 -0.53 -17.45 12.78
C THR A 43 -0.15 -18.53 11.77
N LYS A 44 -1.19 -19.13 11.18
CA LYS A 44 -1.10 -19.98 9.98
C LYS A 44 -0.32 -19.23 8.90
N ALA A 45 0.83 -19.77 8.51
CA ALA A 45 1.75 -19.16 7.57
C ALA A 45 1.11 -19.02 6.18
N THR A 46 0.54 -17.85 5.91
CA THR A 46 0.25 -17.41 4.54
C THR A 46 1.57 -16.98 3.94
N SER A 47 1.98 -17.61 2.84
CA SER A 47 3.26 -17.39 2.13
C SER A 47 3.67 -15.91 2.11
N VAL A 48 4.56 -15.52 3.04
CA VAL A 48 5.04 -14.15 3.16
C VAL A 48 6.05 -13.95 2.03
N SER A 49 5.72 -13.11 1.05
CA SER A 49 6.71 -12.65 0.08
C SER A 49 7.91 -12.11 0.86
N LYS A 50 9.07 -12.75 0.74
CA LYS A 50 10.28 -12.36 1.48
C LYS A 50 10.54 -10.87 1.27
N ALA A 51 10.56 -10.11 2.37
CA ALA A 51 10.81 -8.67 2.34
C ALA A 51 12.13 -8.37 1.61
N LYS A 52 12.14 -7.33 0.77
CA LYS A 52 13.35 -6.93 0.06
C LYS A 52 14.33 -6.28 1.05
N SER A 53 15.60 -6.68 0.99
CA SER A 53 16.65 -5.96 1.70
C SER A 53 16.76 -4.52 1.17
N VAL A 54 17.28 -3.61 2.01
CA VAL A 54 17.54 -2.23 1.60
C VAL A 54 18.45 -2.16 0.37
N SER A 55 19.48 -3.01 0.30
CA SER A 55 20.37 -3.10 -0.88
C SER A 55 19.61 -3.46 -2.15
N LYS A 56 18.66 -4.42 -2.08
CA LYS A 56 17.81 -4.80 -3.21
C LYS A 56 16.86 -3.68 -3.63
N ILE A 57 16.32 -2.92 -2.68
CA ILE A 57 15.46 -1.75 -2.97
C ILE A 57 16.27 -0.67 -3.72
N LYS A 58 17.46 -0.31 -3.22
CA LYS A 58 18.35 0.67 -3.88
C LYS A 58 18.73 0.22 -5.30
N SER A 59 19.11 -1.06 -5.45
CA SER A 59 19.45 -1.63 -6.75
C SER A 59 18.25 -1.62 -7.72
N GLN A 60 17.05 -1.95 -7.24
CA GLN A 60 15.83 -1.88 -8.04
C GLN A 60 15.55 -0.46 -8.52
N ILE A 61 15.70 0.57 -7.68
CA ILE A 61 15.49 1.97 -8.09
C ILE A 61 16.44 2.32 -9.25
N ASN A 62 17.73 2.03 -9.11
CA ASN A 62 18.72 2.31 -10.15
C ASN A 62 18.44 1.57 -11.46
N SER A 63 18.09 0.27 -11.39
CA SER A 63 17.76 -0.50 -12.59
C SER A 63 16.46 -0.04 -13.24
N THR A 64 15.46 0.35 -12.43
CA THR A 64 14.18 0.87 -12.89
C THR A 64 14.35 2.20 -13.61
N TYR A 65 15.16 3.12 -13.09
CA TYR A 65 15.48 4.39 -13.76
C TYR A 65 16.14 4.16 -15.13
N ARG A 66 17.17 3.29 -15.20
CA ARG A 66 17.83 2.96 -16.48
C ARG A 66 16.84 2.38 -17.49
N LYS A 67 15.98 1.46 -17.06
CA LYS A 67 14.96 0.85 -17.92
C LYS A 67 13.86 1.83 -18.31
N ALA A 68 13.46 2.73 -17.43
CA ALA A 68 12.50 3.79 -17.72
C ALA A 68 13.00 4.68 -18.87
N LYS A 69 14.29 5.09 -18.85
CA LYS A 69 14.90 5.82 -19.97
C LYS A 69 14.84 5.06 -21.28
N SER A 70 15.22 3.78 -21.26
CA SER A 70 15.13 2.90 -22.44
C SER A 70 13.70 2.75 -22.97
N ILE A 71 12.71 2.54 -22.08
CA ILE A 71 11.30 2.40 -22.47
C ILE A 71 10.73 3.69 -23.07
N SER A 72 11.15 4.84 -22.58
CA SER A 72 10.67 6.14 -23.04
C SER A 72 11.44 6.70 -24.24
N GLY A 73 12.60 6.12 -24.58
CA GLY A 73 13.50 6.66 -25.60
C GLY A 73 14.16 7.99 -25.21
N ARG A 74 14.23 8.31 -23.90
CA ARG A 74 14.72 9.62 -23.42
C ARG A 74 16.07 9.52 -22.70
N SER A 75 16.86 10.59 -22.79
CA SER A 75 18.09 10.75 -22.02
C SER A 75 17.84 11.19 -20.56
N ASN A 76 16.74 11.92 -20.32
CA ASN A 76 16.26 12.37 -19.00
C ASN A 76 14.74 12.62 -18.99
N PHE A 77 14.20 12.89 -17.80
CA PHE A 77 12.79 13.18 -17.52
C PHE A 77 12.58 14.57 -16.91
N ALA A 78 13.48 15.53 -17.15
CA ALA A 78 13.33 16.88 -16.65
C ALA A 78 11.95 17.45 -17.04
N HIS A 79 11.22 17.98 -16.04
CA HIS A 79 9.85 18.49 -16.17
C HIS A 79 8.77 17.49 -16.62
N GLN A 80 9.09 16.20 -16.67
CA GLN A 80 8.22 15.13 -17.17
C GLN A 80 7.91 14.08 -16.08
N CYS A 81 7.49 14.53 -14.89
CA CYS A 81 7.25 13.66 -13.72
C CYS A 81 6.26 12.52 -14.00
N SER A 82 5.24 12.80 -14.81
CA SER A 82 4.19 11.84 -15.16
C SER A 82 4.70 10.75 -16.09
N LEU A 83 5.43 11.13 -17.14
CA LEU A 83 6.09 10.17 -18.02
C LEU A 83 7.16 9.37 -17.25
N TYR A 84 7.84 9.99 -16.28
CA TYR A 84 8.82 9.29 -15.46
C TYR A 84 8.16 8.19 -14.63
N VAL A 85 7.11 8.50 -13.88
CA VAL A 85 6.37 7.51 -13.08
C VAL A 85 5.78 6.42 -13.96
N TYR A 86 5.16 6.78 -15.09
CA TYR A 86 4.65 5.83 -16.07
C TYR A 86 5.74 4.84 -16.55
N SER A 87 6.90 5.37 -16.92
CA SER A 87 8.03 4.57 -17.41
C SER A 87 8.61 3.66 -16.33
N GLN A 88 8.65 4.10 -15.06
CA GLN A 88 9.04 3.27 -13.92
C GLN A 88 8.06 2.11 -13.68
N LEU A 89 6.75 2.36 -13.75
CA LEU A 89 5.73 1.32 -13.62
C LEU A 89 5.84 0.27 -14.74
N ARG A 90 6.09 0.71 -15.98
CA ARG A 90 6.35 -0.19 -17.12
C ARG A 90 7.65 -1.00 -16.96
N ALA A 91 8.72 -0.35 -16.49
CA ALA A 91 9.98 -1.03 -16.23
C ALA A 91 9.82 -2.20 -15.23
N LEU A 92 8.92 -2.05 -14.26
CA LEU A 92 8.56 -3.06 -13.25
C LEU A 92 7.43 -4.01 -13.66
N LYS A 93 6.89 -3.90 -14.89
CA LYS A 93 5.75 -4.68 -15.38
C LYS A 93 4.48 -4.54 -14.51
N ILE A 94 4.34 -3.38 -13.85
CA ILE A 94 3.09 -3.01 -13.16
C ILE A 94 2.10 -2.42 -14.17
N TYR A 95 2.62 -1.65 -15.12
CA TYR A 95 1.89 -1.15 -16.29
C TYR A 95 2.41 -1.81 -17.57
N GLN A 96 1.55 -1.87 -18.59
CA GLN A 96 1.90 -2.10 -19.99
C GLN A 96 0.94 -1.29 -20.88
N VAL A 97 1.23 -1.17 -22.18
CA VAL A 97 0.25 -0.59 -23.12
C VAL A 97 -0.99 -1.50 -23.13
N PRO A 98 -2.22 -0.98 -23.01
CA PRO A 98 -2.63 0.42 -23.17
C PRO A 98 -2.86 1.22 -21.86
N ASP A 99 -2.26 0.84 -20.72
CA ASP A 99 -2.39 1.62 -19.48
C ASP A 99 -1.99 3.10 -19.71
N THR A 100 -2.81 4.00 -19.19
CA THR A 100 -2.72 5.45 -19.39
C THR A 100 -2.06 6.16 -18.21
N TYR A 101 -1.52 7.35 -18.43
CA TYR A 101 -1.04 8.24 -17.37
C TYR A 101 -1.63 9.65 -17.55
N TRP A 102 -1.54 10.45 -16.49
CA TRP A 102 -2.09 11.81 -16.43
C TRP A 102 -1.03 12.78 -15.92
N ASN A 103 -1.34 14.07 -15.93
CA ASN A 103 -0.59 15.11 -15.22
C ASN A 103 -0.34 14.74 -13.75
N GLY A 104 0.67 15.35 -13.12
CA GLY A 104 1.16 14.96 -11.80
C GLY A 104 0.08 14.86 -10.72
N SER A 105 -0.80 15.85 -10.65
CA SER A 105 -1.93 15.85 -9.72
C SER A 105 -3.01 14.82 -10.06
N GLY A 106 -3.12 14.44 -11.34
CA GLY A 106 -4.19 13.63 -11.89
C GLY A 106 -4.11 12.14 -11.57
N TRP A 107 -2.93 11.61 -11.23
CA TRP A 107 -2.77 10.16 -10.97
C TRP A 107 -3.69 9.66 -9.85
N TYR A 108 -3.72 10.33 -8.70
CA TYR A 108 -4.59 9.94 -7.60
C TYR A 108 -6.08 10.08 -7.96
N TYR A 109 -6.48 11.12 -8.68
CA TYR A 109 -7.90 11.36 -8.98
C TYR A 109 -8.44 10.42 -10.05
N ASN A 110 -7.67 10.15 -11.10
CA ASN A 110 -8.12 9.34 -12.24
C ASN A 110 -7.99 7.83 -12.02
N LEU A 111 -7.03 7.38 -11.20
CA LEU A 111 -6.96 5.96 -10.82
C LEU A 111 -8.16 5.57 -9.94
N ARG A 112 -8.62 4.33 -10.09
CA ARG A 112 -9.88 3.84 -9.49
C ARG A 112 -9.58 2.72 -8.50
N SER A 113 -10.07 2.85 -7.27
CA SER A 113 -9.90 1.78 -6.28
C SER A 113 -10.63 0.51 -6.76
N GLY A 114 -9.97 -0.65 -6.64
CA GLY A 114 -10.48 -1.94 -7.13
C GLY A 114 -10.22 -2.22 -8.61
N ALA A 115 -9.88 -1.22 -9.42
CA ALA A 115 -9.48 -1.43 -10.81
C ALA A 115 -8.15 -2.19 -10.87
N LYS A 116 -7.99 -2.98 -11.93
CA LYS A 116 -6.74 -3.70 -12.21
C LYS A 116 -5.97 -3.00 -13.32
N THR A 117 -4.65 -2.96 -13.20
CA THR A 117 -3.77 -2.69 -14.34
C THR A 117 -3.88 -3.84 -15.33
N SER A 118 -3.49 -3.60 -16.57
CA SER A 118 -3.48 -4.65 -17.60
C SER A 118 -2.52 -5.82 -17.28
N THR A 119 -1.58 -5.65 -16.35
CA THR A 119 -0.75 -6.76 -15.81
C THR A 119 -1.28 -7.38 -14.52
N GLY A 120 -2.49 -7.01 -14.09
CA GLY A 120 -3.23 -7.63 -13.00
C GLY A 120 -3.06 -7.01 -11.61
N TYR A 121 -2.37 -5.88 -11.47
CA TYR A 121 -2.23 -5.22 -10.16
C TYR A 121 -3.52 -4.49 -9.77
N THR A 122 -4.06 -4.80 -8.60
CA THR A 122 -5.22 -4.11 -8.04
C THR A 122 -4.80 -2.77 -7.44
N GLN A 123 -5.53 -1.71 -7.79
CA GLN A 123 -5.31 -0.35 -7.30
C GLN A 123 -6.06 -0.14 -5.98
N LYS A 124 -5.37 0.37 -4.96
CA LYS A 124 -6.01 0.78 -3.69
C LYS A 124 -5.62 2.21 -3.33
N LYS A 125 -6.63 3.07 -3.14
CA LYS A 125 -6.45 4.51 -2.92
C LYS A 125 -6.42 4.85 -1.43
N TYR A 126 -5.59 5.82 -1.07
CA TYR A 126 -5.50 6.39 0.27
C TYR A 126 -5.47 7.93 0.15
N SER A 127 -6.42 8.61 0.78
CA SER A 127 -6.61 10.06 0.60
C SER A 127 -5.84 10.92 1.60
N GLY A 128 -5.45 12.12 1.14
CA GLY A 128 -5.01 13.25 1.95
C GLY A 128 -3.58 13.14 2.49
N LYS A 129 -3.18 14.14 3.28
CA LYS A 129 -1.81 14.31 3.84
C LYS A 129 -1.33 13.10 4.65
N THR A 130 -2.24 12.32 5.23
CA THR A 130 -1.94 11.14 6.05
C THR A 130 -2.00 9.82 5.26
N CYS A 131 -2.11 9.86 3.93
CA CYS A 131 -2.31 8.67 3.10
C CYS A 131 -1.23 7.60 3.29
N LEU A 132 0.04 7.97 3.47
CA LEU A 132 1.13 7.01 3.67
C LEU A 132 1.00 6.26 5.00
N LYS A 133 0.61 6.97 6.08
CA LYS A 133 0.33 6.34 7.38
C LYS A 133 -0.88 5.41 7.30
N LYS A 134 -1.97 5.84 6.66
CA LYS A 134 -3.15 5.00 6.41
C LYS A 134 -2.79 3.74 5.62
N LEU A 135 -1.95 3.88 4.60
CA LEU A 135 -1.48 2.78 3.76
C LEU A 135 -0.62 1.78 4.52
N VAL A 136 0.33 2.23 5.35
CA VAL A 136 1.17 1.33 6.18
C VAL A 136 0.30 0.60 7.21
N ASN A 137 -0.61 1.31 7.88
CA ASN A 137 -1.53 0.71 8.84
C ASN A 137 -2.45 -0.34 8.20
N ALA A 138 -2.98 -0.06 7.00
CA ALA A 138 -3.80 -0.99 6.24
C ALA A 138 -3.05 -2.24 5.75
N ASN A 139 -1.71 -2.26 5.83
CA ASN A 139 -0.87 -3.43 5.56
C ASN A 139 -0.27 -4.03 6.85
N GLY A 140 -0.84 -3.72 8.02
CA GLY A 140 -0.42 -4.28 9.31
C GLY A 140 0.98 -3.83 9.75
N GLY A 141 1.39 -2.63 9.37
CA GLY A 141 2.73 -2.10 9.70
C GLY A 141 3.87 -2.74 8.91
N LYS A 142 3.57 -3.63 7.95
CA LYS A 142 4.56 -4.31 7.11
C LYS A 142 5.09 -3.39 6.01
N ASP A 143 6.21 -3.80 5.42
CA ASP A 143 6.78 -3.14 4.24
C ASP A 143 5.74 -3.06 3.11
N VAL A 144 5.59 -1.87 2.52
CA VAL A 144 4.69 -1.63 1.38
C VAL A 144 5.51 -1.28 0.15
N TYR A 145 5.11 -1.77 -1.01
CA TYR A 145 5.83 -1.56 -2.27
C TYR A 145 4.89 -0.99 -3.34
N ASN A 146 5.46 -0.42 -4.40
CA ASN A 146 4.71 0.02 -5.59
C ASN A 146 3.61 1.05 -5.27
N VAL A 147 4.02 2.23 -4.80
CA VAL A 147 3.08 3.28 -4.40
C VAL A 147 3.30 4.51 -5.27
N VAL A 148 2.25 4.98 -5.95
CA VAL A 148 2.24 6.28 -6.60
C VAL A 148 1.67 7.31 -5.65
N VAL A 149 2.30 8.49 -5.58
CA VAL A 149 1.86 9.61 -4.74
C VAL A 149 1.70 10.84 -5.60
N SER A 150 0.53 11.49 -5.52
CA SER A 150 0.21 12.70 -6.26
C SER A 150 0.22 13.93 -5.37
N PHE A 151 0.65 15.04 -5.94
CA PHE A 151 0.70 16.36 -5.32
C PHE A 151 -0.08 17.35 -6.19
N PRO A 152 -0.72 18.36 -5.60
CA PRO A 152 -1.34 19.44 -6.36
C PRO A 152 -0.24 20.32 -7.00
N LYS A 153 -0.62 21.44 -7.63
CA LYS A 153 0.37 22.41 -8.15
C LYS A 153 1.32 22.89 -7.05
N SER A 154 2.58 23.13 -7.39
CA SER A 154 3.51 23.74 -6.46
C SER A 154 3.14 25.21 -6.25
N TYR A 155 3.31 25.70 -5.03
CA TYR A 155 3.21 27.14 -4.76
C TYR A 155 4.49 27.90 -5.16
N ARG A 156 5.55 27.17 -5.54
CA ARG A 156 6.87 27.71 -5.92
C ARG A 156 7.12 27.66 -7.42
N SER A 157 6.12 27.26 -8.20
CA SER A 157 6.22 27.11 -9.66
C SER A 157 4.94 27.65 -10.31
N SER A 158 5.09 28.22 -11.50
CA SER A 158 3.96 28.59 -12.38
C SER A 158 3.26 27.38 -13.00
N SER A 159 3.83 26.18 -12.90
CA SER A 159 3.26 24.97 -13.47
C SER A 159 1.94 24.57 -12.77
N SER A 160 0.89 24.35 -13.57
CA SER A 160 -0.45 23.97 -13.10
C SER A 160 -0.64 22.45 -12.97
N VAL A 161 0.29 21.64 -13.46
CA VAL A 161 0.09 20.18 -13.65
C VAL A 161 0.28 19.35 -12.37
N GLY A 162 0.82 19.94 -11.31
CA GLY A 162 1.18 19.24 -10.07
C GLY A 162 2.42 18.34 -10.21
N HIS A 163 2.63 17.47 -9.23
CA HIS A 163 3.76 16.53 -9.23
C HIS A 163 3.29 15.11 -8.91
N VAL A 164 4.05 14.12 -9.37
CA VAL A 164 3.80 12.71 -9.06
C VAL A 164 5.11 11.98 -8.83
N LEU A 165 5.11 11.10 -7.84
CA LEU A 165 6.25 10.27 -7.50
C LEU A 165 5.89 8.80 -7.42
N PHE A 166 6.87 7.96 -7.72
CA PHE A 166 6.81 6.54 -7.48
C PHE A 166 7.69 6.16 -6.31
N ILE A 167 7.07 5.73 -5.21
CA ILE A 167 7.73 5.14 -4.06
C ILE A 167 7.85 3.64 -4.30
N HIS A 168 9.10 3.18 -4.43
CA HIS A 168 9.41 1.76 -4.63
C HIS A 168 9.13 0.94 -3.38
N ALA A 169 9.43 1.49 -2.21
CA ALA A 169 9.20 0.85 -0.93
C ALA A 169 8.94 1.87 0.20
N ILE A 170 8.10 1.50 1.14
CA ILE A 170 8.00 2.06 2.48
C ILE A 170 8.42 0.96 3.44
N LYS A 171 9.55 1.17 4.11
CA LYS A 171 10.19 0.17 4.96
C LYS A 171 10.83 0.86 6.15
N ASP A 172 10.63 0.31 7.34
CA ASP A 172 11.23 0.79 8.59
C ASP A 172 11.04 2.32 8.80
N GLY A 173 9.81 2.79 8.55
CA GLY A 173 9.45 4.21 8.67
C GLY A 173 10.03 5.13 7.59
N LYS A 174 10.69 4.58 6.56
CA LYS A 174 11.35 5.32 5.48
C LYS A 174 10.70 5.03 4.13
N VAL A 175 10.66 6.06 3.29
CA VAL A 175 10.29 5.95 1.87
C VAL A 175 11.54 5.88 1.01
N TYR A 176 11.50 5.00 0.00
CA TYR A 176 12.57 4.78 -0.96
C TYR A 176 12.03 5.09 -2.36
N TYR A 177 12.54 6.15 -2.98
CA TYR A 177 12.04 6.66 -4.24
C TYR A 177 13.16 7.30 -5.06
N SER A 178 12.81 7.75 -6.26
CA SER A 178 13.64 8.64 -7.08
C SER A 178 12.74 9.68 -7.74
N ASP A 179 13.31 10.79 -8.18
CA ASP A 179 12.59 11.91 -8.77
C ASP A 179 13.06 12.20 -10.20
N ASN A 180 12.27 12.95 -10.96
CA ASN A 180 12.54 13.38 -12.33
C ASN A 180 13.39 14.67 -12.39
N TYR A 181 14.01 15.06 -11.28
CA TYR A 181 14.90 16.22 -11.20
C TYR A 181 16.00 16.00 -10.16
N ARG A 182 17.01 16.88 -10.17
CA ARG A 182 18.13 16.87 -9.22
C ARG A 182 17.64 17.19 -7.81
N TYR A 183 17.94 16.32 -6.85
CA TYR A 183 17.56 16.51 -5.45
C TYR A 183 18.78 16.61 -4.55
N ASN A 184 18.97 17.75 -3.88
CA ASN A 184 20.08 18.00 -2.95
C ASN A 184 21.44 17.58 -3.52
N GLY A 185 21.80 18.14 -4.69
CA GLY A 185 23.02 17.80 -5.41
C GLY A 185 23.00 16.45 -6.14
N LYS A 186 22.07 15.54 -5.84
CA LYS A 186 22.00 14.21 -6.47
C LYS A 186 21.31 14.27 -7.83
N PRO A 187 21.88 13.70 -8.91
CA PRO A 187 21.27 13.68 -10.24
C PRO A 187 19.86 13.08 -10.28
N GLU A 188 19.09 13.43 -11.32
CA GLU A 188 17.81 12.77 -11.66
C GLU A 188 17.93 11.23 -11.58
N GLY A 189 16.89 10.58 -11.03
CA GLY A 189 16.84 9.12 -10.93
C GLY A 189 17.69 8.53 -9.79
N SER A 190 18.44 9.35 -9.05
CA SER A 190 19.17 8.90 -7.87
C SER A 190 18.25 8.35 -6.79
N VAL A 191 18.76 7.40 -6.01
CA VAL A 191 18.05 6.90 -4.84
C VAL A 191 17.93 7.98 -3.76
N ILE A 192 16.69 8.29 -3.38
CA ILE A 192 16.35 9.19 -2.29
C ILE A 192 15.69 8.37 -1.19
N ILE A 193 16.15 8.60 0.04
CA ILE A 193 15.65 7.94 1.24
C ILE A 193 15.33 9.02 2.25
N LYS A 194 14.11 8.99 2.78
CA LYS A 194 13.63 9.89 3.82
C LYS A 194 12.76 9.12 4.78
N SER A 195 12.67 9.54 6.03
CA SER A 195 11.54 9.13 6.87
C SER A 195 10.23 9.57 6.21
N VAL A 196 9.13 8.89 6.53
CA VAL A 196 7.79 9.28 6.06
C VAL A 196 7.48 10.73 6.46
N ASN A 197 7.94 11.17 7.64
CA ASN A 197 7.75 12.54 8.13
C ASN A 197 8.55 13.54 7.29
N GLU A 198 9.85 13.33 7.08
CA GLU A 198 10.67 14.23 6.25
C GLU A 198 10.15 14.33 4.82
N PHE A 199 9.69 13.21 4.25
CA PHE A 199 9.07 13.20 2.92
C PHE A 199 7.79 14.05 2.90
N THR A 200 6.88 13.79 3.85
CA THR A 200 5.60 14.50 3.91
C THR A 200 5.79 15.99 4.18
N SER A 201 6.69 16.36 5.09
CA SER A 201 7.01 17.75 5.40
C SER A 201 7.63 18.46 4.20
N TYR A 202 8.61 17.85 3.52
CA TYR A 202 9.24 18.43 2.33
C TYR A 202 8.21 18.70 1.23
N PHE A 203 7.34 17.74 0.90
CA PHE A 203 6.36 17.97 -0.16
C PHE A 203 5.20 18.87 0.29
N SER A 204 4.83 18.86 1.58
CA SER A 204 3.86 19.83 2.10
C SER A 204 4.39 21.25 1.98
N SER A 205 5.67 21.46 2.30
CA SER A 205 6.36 22.72 2.11
C SER A 205 6.80 22.98 0.67
N ASN A 206 6.29 22.29 -0.35
CA ASN A 206 6.49 22.71 -1.74
C ASN A 206 5.20 22.68 -2.56
N TYR A 207 4.20 21.92 -2.11
CA TYR A 207 2.95 21.66 -2.82
C TYR A 207 1.71 21.79 -1.92
N GLY A 208 1.80 22.25 -0.67
CA GLY A 208 0.64 22.34 0.24
C GLY A 208 0.14 21.00 0.80
N GLY A 209 0.66 19.88 0.30
CA GLY A 209 0.43 18.53 0.83
C GLY A 209 0.30 17.47 -0.24
N ILE A 210 0.15 16.22 0.19
CA ILE A 210 -0.17 15.08 -0.69
C ILE A 210 -1.68 15.07 -0.99
N ASN A 211 -2.07 14.93 -2.27
CA ASN A 211 -3.46 14.68 -2.67
C ASN A 211 -3.91 13.29 -2.19
N GLY A 212 -3.08 12.30 -2.48
CA GLY A 212 -3.26 10.93 -2.03
C GLY A 212 -2.23 9.99 -2.62
N ALA A 213 -2.34 8.72 -2.21
CA ALA A 213 -1.49 7.63 -2.68
C ALA A 213 -2.33 6.52 -3.31
N VAL A 214 -1.76 5.85 -4.32
CA VAL A 214 -2.31 4.64 -4.94
C VAL A 214 -1.31 3.51 -4.78
N HIS A 215 -1.74 2.44 -4.09
CA HIS A 215 -0.97 1.22 -3.93
C HIS A 215 -1.34 0.23 -5.03
N PHE A 216 -0.34 -0.27 -5.76
CA PHE A 216 -0.49 -1.35 -6.73
C PHE A 216 -0.18 -2.68 -6.06
N LYS A 217 -1.24 -3.38 -5.63
CA LYS A 217 -1.16 -4.67 -4.95
C LYS A 217 -1.34 -5.80 -5.96
N LYS A 218 -0.45 -6.79 -5.93
CA LYS A 218 -0.62 -8.04 -6.68
C LYS A 218 -1.41 -9.06 -5.84
#